data_AF-A0A3S0QVQ9-F1
#
_entry.id   AF-A0A3S0QVQ9-F1
#
_cell.length_a   1.000
_cell.length_b   1.000
_cell.length_c   1.000
_cell.angle_alpha   90.00
_cell.angle_beta   90.00
_cell.angle_gamma   90.00
#
_symmetry.space_group_name_H-M   'P 1'
#
loop_
_entity.id
_entity.type
_entity.pdbx_description
1 polymer ?
#
loop_
_entity_poly.entity_id
_entity_poly.type
_entity_poly.pdbx_seq_one_letter_code
_entity_poly.pdbx_strand_id
1 'polypeptide(L)'
;MGGFIEFYKLDKAKIRENLYPKVSDTDLPDVFPETIDKRFGSFREFLKSEREFSAISYESILKKLQQEDYTLENEEFTALFDWFTWYYQNDHQGDEEIFAHHGFIGIWHLTTRYEVPLFFGLTANGVEKFYIPLLDHAQELTVDRILSSNDLLLMVDYLILLSFKVAVYKESPDVEQMRKALEISKFDTSFNLHTSTEKHLNTYLQDPDYMYRDEMKHLLEGGYEYIPGIMMNIKENLGSYEGPIYLDQSY
;
A
#
# COMPACT_ATOMS: atom_id res chain seq x y z
N MET A 1 -6.39 6.32 14.73
CA MET A 1 -5.75 7.15 13.68
C MET A 1 -6.56 6.91 12.42
N GLY A 2 -7.30 7.91 11.93
CA GLY A 2 -7.93 7.82 10.62
C GLY A 2 -6.83 8.03 9.60
N GLY A 3 -6.17 6.95 9.19
CA GLY A 3 -4.98 7.01 8.36
C GLY A 3 -5.36 7.22 6.91
N PHE A 4 -4.65 8.14 6.26
CA PHE A 4 -4.51 8.15 4.82
C PHE A 4 -3.30 7.26 4.50
N ILE A 5 -3.43 6.33 3.54
CA ILE A 5 -2.31 5.50 3.09
C ILE A 5 -2.30 5.44 1.58
N GLU A 6 -1.19 5.82 0.98
CA GLU A 6 -0.91 5.65 -0.44
C GLU A 6 0.04 4.48 -0.68
N PHE A 7 -0.28 3.68 -1.70
CA PHE A 7 0.54 2.56 -2.14
C PHE A 7 1.34 2.95 -3.38
N TYR A 8 2.64 2.69 -3.34
CA TYR A 8 3.54 2.97 -4.45
C TYR A 8 4.28 1.72 -4.91
N LYS A 9 4.43 1.58 -6.22
CA LYS A 9 5.46 0.73 -6.84
C LYS A 9 6.50 1.59 -7.52
N LEU A 10 7.70 1.02 -7.66
CA LEU A 10 8.81 1.71 -8.30
C LEU A 10 9.05 1.22 -9.73
N ASP A 11 9.15 2.17 -10.66
CA ASP A 11 9.73 1.95 -11.98
C ASP A 11 11.23 2.26 -11.93
N LYS A 12 12.03 1.20 -11.75
CA LYS A 12 13.48 1.30 -11.57
C LYS A 12 14.16 1.94 -12.79
N ALA A 13 13.63 1.74 -14.00
CA ALA A 13 14.18 2.33 -15.22
C ALA A 13 14.01 3.85 -15.20
N LYS A 14 12.80 4.33 -14.91
CA LYS A 14 12.53 5.77 -14.77
C LYS A 14 13.28 6.40 -13.61
N ILE A 15 13.43 5.70 -12.48
CA ILE A 15 14.24 6.19 -11.36
C ILE A 15 15.68 6.39 -11.82
N ARG A 16 16.26 5.42 -12.52
CA ARG A 16 17.65 5.54 -13.02
C ARG A 16 17.80 6.67 -14.05
N GLU A 17 16.82 6.84 -14.93
CA GLU A 17 16.90 7.81 -16.03
C GLU A 17 16.59 9.24 -15.59
N ASN A 18 15.60 9.43 -14.70
CA ASN A 18 15.02 10.74 -14.41
C ASN A 18 15.26 11.21 -12.97
N LEU A 19 15.13 10.31 -11.98
CA LEU A 19 15.30 10.68 -10.57
C LEU A 19 16.76 10.69 -10.14
N TYR A 20 17.51 9.65 -10.50
CA TYR A 20 18.90 9.46 -10.08
C TYR A 20 19.79 10.67 -10.40
N PRO A 21 19.75 11.29 -11.60
CA PRO A 21 20.53 12.49 -11.88
C PRO A 21 20.26 13.62 -10.88
N LYS A 22 18.99 13.83 -10.50
CA LYS A 22 18.55 14.89 -9.58
C LYS A 22 18.98 14.61 -8.14
N VAL A 23 18.87 13.36 -7.71
CA VAL A 23 19.29 12.91 -6.38
C VAL A 23 20.81 12.97 -6.24
N SER A 24 21.54 12.68 -7.32
CA SER A 24 23.01 12.71 -7.35
C SER A 24 23.60 14.12 -7.47
N ASP A 25 22.78 15.10 -7.86
CA ASP A 25 23.22 16.47 -8.03
C ASP A 25 23.51 17.12 -6.68
N THR A 26 24.72 17.65 -6.54
CA THR A 26 25.12 18.39 -5.34
C THR A 26 24.89 19.89 -5.49
N ASP A 27 24.64 20.34 -6.72
CA ASP A 27 24.32 21.72 -7.03
C ASP A 27 22.82 21.97 -6.88
N LEU A 28 22.46 23.22 -6.62
CA LEU A 28 21.07 23.63 -6.52
C LEU A 28 20.47 23.70 -7.94
N PRO A 29 19.22 23.26 -8.16
CA PRO A 29 18.58 23.34 -9.48
C PRO A 29 18.57 24.76 -10.03
N ASP A 30 18.73 24.90 -11.35
CA ASP A 30 18.73 26.20 -12.05
C ASP A 30 17.42 26.99 -11.81
N VAL A 31 16.31 26.29 -11.59
CA VAL A 31 15.02 26.88 -11.21
C VAL A 31 14.91 26.80 -9.68
N PHE A 32 15.59 27.72 -9.00
CA PHE A 32 15.50 27.87 -7.55
C PHE A 32 14.53 29.00 -7.20
N PRO A 33 13.30 28.71 -6.74
CA PRO A 33 12.39 29.76 -6.29
C PRO A 33 12.91 30.34 -4.98
N GLU A 34 13.08 31.67 -4.91
CA GLU A 34 13.60 32.36 -3.70
C GLU A 34 12.76 32.13 -2.43
N THR A 35 11.52 31.64 -2.60
CA THR A 35 10.52 31.38 -1.55
C THR A 35 10.64 30.02 -0.88
N ILE A 36 11.44 29.12 -1.43
CA ILE A 36 11.63 27.77 -0.90
C ILE A 36 12.71 27.80 0.21
N ASP A 37 12.48 27.13 1.36
CA ASP A 37 13.45 27.10 2.48
C ASP A 37 14.76 26.44 2.03
N LYS A 38 15.82 27.25 1.92
CA LYS A 38 17.16 26.83 1.44
C LYS A 38 17.76 25.64 2.21
N ARG A 39 17.20 25.25 3.36
CA ARG A 39 17.64 24.10 4.18
C ARG A 39 17.54 22.75 3.48
N PHE A 40 16.54 22.54 2.62
CA PHE A 40 16.28 21.22 2.03
C PHE A 40 17.06 21.00 0.73
N GLY A 41 17.44 22.07 0.02
CA GLY A 41 18.46 22.09 -1.05
C GLY A 41 18.59 20.83 -1.90
N SER A 42 19.80 20.26 -1.95
CA SER A 42 20.05 18.94 -2.54
C SER A 42 19.62 17.82 -1.60
N PHE A 43 19.33 16.64 -2.15
CA PHE A 43 18.90 15.47 -1.36
C PHE A 43 19.86 15.14 -0.21
N ARG A 44 21.16 15.37 -0.40
CA ARG A 44 22.17 15.16 0.64
C ARG A 44 21.98 16.08 1.84
N GLU A 45 21.65 17.34 1.61
CA GLU A 45 21.44 18.30 2.71
C GLU A 45 20.09 18.07 3.38
N PHE A 46 19.06 17.69 2.62
CA PHE A 46 17.78 17.22 3.17
C PHE A 46 17.96 16.11 4.21
N LEU A 47 18.65 15.02 3.85
CA LEU A 47 18.91 13.88 4.75
C LEU A 47 19.63 14.29 6.05
N LYS A 48 20.48 15.32 6.01
CA LYS A 48 21.17 15.83 7.21
C LYS A 48 20.28 16.74 8.05
N SER A 49 19.41 17.50 7.40
CA SER A 49 18.52 18.46 8.05
C SER A 49 17.38 17.78 8.80
N GLU A 50 16.89 16.66 8.26
CA GLU A 50 15.78 15.91 8.84
C GLU A 50 16.26 14.84 9.80
N ARG A 51 15.88 14.98 11.07
CA ARG A 51 16.34 14.11 12.15
C ARG A 51 15.90 12.66 11.96
N GLU A 52 14.72 12.45 11.38
CA GLU A 52 14.17 11.12 11.10
C GLU A 52 14.99 10.33 10.08
N PHE A 53 15.63 11.03 9.14
CA PHE A 53 16.47 10.42 8.10
C PHE A 53 17.97 10.45 8.43
N SER A 54 18.34 10.92 9.63
CA SER A 54 19.74 11.06 10.04
C SER A 54 20.57 9.76 10.05
N ALA A 55 19.89 8.60 10.10
CA ALA A 55 20.53 7.28 10.01
C ALA A 55 20.76 6.80 8.57
N ILE A 56 20.14 7.45 7.59
CA ILE A 56 20.20 7.07 6.17
C ILE A 56 21.49 7.62 5.55
N SER A 57 22.26 6.74 4.90
CA SER A 57 23.46 7.14 4.16
C SER A 57 23.10 7.54 2.73
N TYR A 58 23.37 8.80 2.38
CA TYR A 58 23.27 9.33 1.02
C TYR A 58 24.02 8.45 0.00
N GLU A 59 25.28 8.12 0.32
CA GLU A 59 26.16 7.33 -0.53
C GLU A 59 25.66 5.89 -0.71
N SER A 60 25.00 5.33 0.31
CA SER A 60 24.33 4.02 0.22
C SER A 60 23.14 4.06 -0.73
N ILE A 61 22.28 5.09 -0.63
CA ILE A 61 21.14 5.27 -1.55
C ILE A 61 21.64 5.41 -2.98
N LEU A 62 22.60 6.30 -3.24
CA LEU A 62 23.14 6.47 -4.60
C LEU A 62 23.67 5.17 -5.19
N LYS A 63 24.37 4.37 -4.37
CA LYS A 63 24.88 3.07 -4.79
C LYS A 63 23.75 2.08 -5.11
N LYS A 64 22.67 2.07 -4.32
CA LYS A 64 21.47 1.25 -4.60
C LYS A 64 20.82 1.66 -5.92
N LEU A 65 20.56 2.95 -6.13
CA LEU A 65 19.87 3.45 -7.32
C LEU A 65 20.61 3.20 -8.65
N GLN A 66 21.93 2.95 -8.60
CA GLN A 66 22.73 2.55 -9.76
C GLN A 66 22.58 1.07 -10.14
N GLN A 67 22.08 0.22 -9.23
CA GLN A 67 21.91 -1.21 -9.47
C GLN A 67 20.62 -1.44 -10.29
N GLU A 68 20.59 -2.48 -11.11
CA GLU A 68 19.38 -2.80 -11.88
C GLU A 68 18.26 -3.35 -10.99
N ASP A 69 18.63 -4.12 -9.97
CA ASP A 69 17.69 -4.81 -9.09
C ASP A 69 17.89 -4.46 -7.62
N TYR A 70 17.64 -3.20 -7.26
CA TYR A 70 17.68 -2.75 -5.87
C TYR A 70 16.31 -2.82 -5.20
N THR A 71 16.34 -2.85 -3.87
CA THR A 71 15.19 -2.58 -3.00
C THR A 71 15.58 -1.45 -2.06
N LEU A 72 14.67 -0.50 -1.87
CA LEU A 72 14.77 0.52 -0.84
C LEU A 72 14.14 0.00 0.45
N GLU A 73 14.72 0.34 1.58
CA GLU A 73 14.02 0.29 2.87
C GLU A 73 12.91 1.37 2.87
N ASN A 74 11.88 1.22 3.70
CA ASN A 74 10.77 2.17 3.65
C ASN A 74 11.18 3.59 4.05
N GLU A 75 12.11 3.72 4.99
CA GLU A 75 12.65 5.03 5.38
C GLU A 75 13.46 5.66 4.23
N GLU A 76 14.14 4.86 3.41
CA GLU A 76 14.86 5.36 2.22
C GLU A 76 13.88 5.79 1.12
N PHE A 77 12.79 5.03 0.92
CA PHE A 77 11.71 5.42 0.03
C PHE A 77 11.05 6.73 0.49
N THR A 78 10.67 6.81 1.77
CA THR A 78 10.00 7.98 2.36
C THR A 78 10.89 9.21 2.21
N ALA A 79 12.18 9.10 2.54
CA ALA A 79 13.11 10.21 2.37
C ALA A 79 13.20 10.71 0.92
N LEU A 80 13.26 9.79 -0.06
CA LEU A 80 13.30 10.17 -1.47
C LEU A 80 11.98 10.82 -1.92
N PHE A 81 10.85 10.26 -1.49
CA PHE A 81 9.53 10.74 -1.84
C PHE A 81 9.24 12.13 -1.25
N ASP A 82 9.56 12.34 0.02
CA ASP A 82 9.37 13.62 0.73
C ASP A 82 10.25 14.71 0.13
N TRP A 83 11.53 14.40 -0.10
CA TRP A 83 12.43 15.35 -0.76
C TRP A 83 11.93 15.71 -2.15
N PHE A 84 11.44 14.73 -2.92
CA PHE A 84 10.94 14.97 -4.27
C PHE A 84 9.67 15.85 -4.26
N THR A 85 8.73 15.54 -3.36
CA THR A 85 7.51 16.34 -3.14
C THR A 85 7.86 17.79 -2.79
N TRP A 86 8.85 17.98 -1.92
CA TRP A 86 9.35 19.30 -1.57
C TRP A 86 10.04 20.00 -2.75
N TYR A 87 10.93 19.30 -3.46
CA TYR A 87 11.73 19.84 -4.57
C TYR A 87 10.84 20.43 -5.67
N TYR A 88 9.68 19.83 -5.92
CA TYR A 88 8.75 20.25 -6.96
C TYR A 88 7.47 20.92 -6.42
N GLN A 89 7.42 21.30 -5.14
CA GLN A 89 6.22 21.80 -4.46
C GLN A 89 5.47 22.94 -5.20
N ASN A 90 6.18 23.76 -6.00
CA ASN A 90 5.59 24.87 -6.75
C ASN A 90 5.02 24.48 -8.14
N ASP A 91 5.45 23.36 -8.72
CA ASP A 91 4.90 22.80 -9.97
C ASP A 91 3.75 21.79 -9.69
N HIS A 92 3.47 21.52 -8.41
CA HIS A 92 2.76 20.34 -7.92
C HIS A 92 1.38 20.59 -7.27
N GLN A 93 0.59 21.57 -7.71
CA GLN A 93 -0.84 21.49 -7.33
C GLN A 93 -1.56 20.38 -8.11
N GLY A 94 -1.28 19.12 -7.75
CA GLY A 94 -2.04 17.93 -8.13
C GLY A 94 -1.56 17.13 -9.34
N ASP A 95 -0.30 17.27 -9.77
CA ASP A 95 0.20 16.54 -10.95
C ASP A 95 0.89 15.20 -10.58
N GLU A 96 0.10 14.14 -10.50
CA GLU A 96 0.56 12.75 -10.33
C GLU A 96 1.47 12.28 -11.49
N GLU A 97 1.41 12.90 -12.68
CA GLU A 97 2.20 12.50 -13.84
C GLU A 97 3.70 12.73 -13.61
N ILE A 98 4.06 13.77 -12.83
CA ILE A 98 5.45 14.10 -12.53
C ILE A 98 6.09 13.01 -11.64
N PHE A 99 5.37 12.51 -10.63
CA PHE A 99 5.85 11.41 -9.78
C PHE A 99 6.04 10.13 -10.61
N ALA A 100 5.05 9.79 -11.43
CA ALA A 100 5.11 8.63 -12.30
C ALA A 100 6.19 8.74 -13.38
N HIS A 101 6.54 9.95 -13.82
CA HIS A 101 7.65 10.20 -14.74
C HIS A 101 9.01 9.93 -14.10
N HIS A 102 9.14 10.17 -12.78
CA HIS A 102 10.37 9.92 -12.03
C HIS A 102 10.41 8.52 -11.39
N GLY A 103 9.37 7.72 -11.64
CA GLY A 103 9.29 6.31 -11.32
C GLY A 103 8.63 5.98 -9.98
N PHE A 104 8.03 6.96 -9.32
CA PHE A 104 7.08 6.73 -8.22
C PHE A 104 5.69 6.54 -8.80
N ILE A 105 5.25 5.30 -8.95
CA ILE A 105 3.95 4.99 -9.56
C ILE A 105 2.94 4.68 -8.46
N GLY A 106 1.98 5.58 -8.29
CA GLY A 106 0.82 5.36 -7.42
C GLY A 106 0.02 4.15 -7.89
N ILE A 107 -0.32 3.27 -6.95
CA ILE A 107 -1.21 2.13 -7.18
C ILE A 107 -2.63 2.52 -6.78
N TRP A 108 -2.79 3.02 -5.56
CA TRP A 108 -4.07 3.47 -5.01
C TRP A 108 -3.86 4.20 -3.69
N HIS A 109 -4.89 4.88 -3.20
CA HIS A 109 -4.93 5.48 -1.86
C HIS A 109 -6.15 5.01 -1.06
N LEU A 110 -5.96 4.77 0.23
CA LEU A 110 -7.03 4.56 1.20
C LEU A 110 -7.23 5.88 1.95
N THR A 111 -8.41 6.48 1.85
CA THR A 111 -8.69 7.84 2.31
C THR A 111 -9.70 7.91 3.44
N THR A 112 -10.56 6.89 3.59
CA THR A 112 -11.59 6.96 4.61
C THR A 112 -11.11 6.42 5.95
N ARG A 113 -11.68 6.95 7.03
CA ARG A 113 -11.45 6.47 8.41
C ARG A 113 -11.74 4.99 8.64
N TYR A 114 -12.31 4.31 7.64
CA TYR A 114 -12.72 2.90 7.69
C TYR A 114 -11.91 2.02 6.74
N GLU A 115 -11.49 2.53 5.59
CA GLU A 115 -10.69 1.77 4.61
C GLU A 115 -9.39 1.25 5.20
N VAL A 116 -8.62 2.12 5.86
CA VAL A 116 -7.33 1.71 6.45
C VAL A 116 -7.52 0.68 7.58
N PRO A 117 -8.41 0.88 8.57
CA PRO A 117 -8.68 -0.15 9.58
C PRO A 117 -9.22 -1.47 9.01
N LEU A 118 -10.08 -1.44 7.99
CA LEU A 118 -10.54 -2.66 7.33
C LEU A 118 -9.39 -3.37 6.59
N PHE A 119 -8.58 -2.62 5.85
CA PHE A 119 -7.50 -3.23 5.10
C PHE A 119 -6.43 -3.81 6.03
N PHE A 120 -5.89 -3.00 6.95
CA PHE A 120 -4.80 -3.46 7.82
C PHE A 120 -5.29 -4.20 9.07
N GLY A 121 -6.29 -3.68 9.77
CA GLY A 121 -6.79 -4.29 11.01
C GLY A 121 -7.51 -5.61 10.77
N LEU A 122 -8.45 -5.64 9.81
CA LEU A 122 -9.24 -6.84 9.54
C LEU A 122 -8.47 -7.83 8.67
N THR A 123 -7.87 -7.37 7.57
CA THR A 123 -7.30 -8.30 6.58
C THR A 123 -5.95 -8.86 7.00
N ALA A 124 -5.01 -8.04 7.46
CA ALA A 124 -3.72 -8.56 7.91
C ALA A 124 -3.90 -9.54 9.08
N ASN A 125 -4.75 -9.17 10.04
CA ASN A 125 -5.09 -10.07 11.14
C ASN A 125 -5.83 -11.32 10.65
N GLY A 126 -6.72 -11.16 9.68
CA GLY A 126 -7.47 -12.25 9.09
C GLY A 126 -6.56 -13.29 8.43
N VAL A 127 -5.57 -12.82 7.67
CA VAL A 127 -4.55 -13.65 7.05
C VAL A 127 -3.70 -14.33 8.13
N GLU A 128 -3.20 -13.58 9.10
CA GLU A 128 -2.36 -14.11 10.19
C GLU A 128 -3.07 -15.18 11.04
N LYS A 129 -4.30 -14.91 11.48
CA LYS A 129 -5.01 -15.81 12.41
C LYS A 129 -5.77 -16.95 11.75
N PHE A 130 -6.20 -16.77 10.49
CA PHE A 130 -7.09 -17.75 9.86
C PHE A 130 -6.51 -18.37 8.59
N TYR A 131 -5.63 -17.68 7.85
CA TYR A 131 -5.06 -18.22 6.60
C TYR A 131 -3.72 -18.91 6.83
N ILE A 132 -2.74 -18.24 7.44
CA ILE A 132 -1.40 -18.79 7.69
C ILE A 132 -1.44 -20.13 8.45
N PRO A 133 -2.31 -20.35 9.45
CA PRO A 133 -2.40 -21.63 10.15
C PRO A 133 -2.90 -22.81 9.28
N LEU A 134 -3.40 -22.55 8.07
CA LEU A 134 -3.83 -23.57 7.11
C LEU A 134 -2.73 -23.93 6.11
N LEU A 135 -1.59 -23.24 6.15
CA LEU A 135 -0.45 -23.50 5.28
C LEU A 135 0.47 -24.56 5.90
N ASP A 136 1.07 -25.39 5.04
CA ASP A 136 2.06 -26.40 5.48
C ASP A 136 3.33 -25.75 6.04
N HIS A 137 3.57 -24.47 5.72
CA HIS A 137 4.69 -23.67 6.17
C HIS A 137 4.20 -22.31 6.68
N ALA A 138 4.71 -21.90 7.85
CA ALA A 138 4.41 -20.58 8.40
C ALA A 138 5.12 -19.50 7.59
N GLN A 139 4.34 -18.65 6.92
CA GLN A 139 4.81 -17.40 6.34
C GLN A 139 4.52 -16.27 7.34
N GLU A 140 5.48 -15.38 7.57
CA GLU A 140 5.25 -14.17 8.36
C GLU A 140 4.75 -13.07 7.43
N LEU A 141 3.67 -12.39 7.83
CA LEU A 141 3.12 -11.25 7.09
C LEU A 141 3.81 -9.99 7.60
N THR A 142 4.67 -9.37 6.79
CA THR A 142 5.37 -8.13 7.16
C THR A 142 4.58 -6.92 6.72
N VAL A 143 3.78 -6.36 7.61
CA VAL A 143 2.89 -5.22 7.32
C VAL A 143 3.52 -3.88 7.64
N ASP A 144 4.53 -3.88 8.51
CA ASP A 144 4.88 -2.69 9.28
C ASP A 144 5.37 -1.52 8.41
N ARG A 145 5.99 -1.78 7.25
CA ARG A 145 6.60 -0.74 6.40
C ARG A 145 6.72 -1.06 4.91
N ILE A 146 6.94 -2.32 4.52
CA ILE A 146 7.03 -2.73 3.11
C ILE A 146 6.21 -4.01 2.94
N LEU A 147 5.27 -3.99 2.00
CA LEU A 147 4.54 -5.20 1.60
C LEU A 147 5.20 -5.79 0.37
N SER A 148 5.26 -7.11 0.23
CA SER A 148 5.48 -7.66 -1.11
C SER A 148 4.19 -7.53 -1.94
N SER A 149 4.33 -7.41 -3.26
CA SER A 149 3.20 -7.51 -4.21
C SER A 149 2.30 -8.73 -3.94
N ASN A 150 2.89 -9.86 -3.55
CA ASN A 150 2.16 -11.08 -3.19
C ASN A 150 1.37 -10.93 -1.88
N ASP A 151 1.94 -10.30 -0.86
CA ASP A 151 1.24 -10.04 0.41
C ASP A 151 0.06 -9.08 0.18
N LEU A 152 0.27 -8.02 -0.60
CA LEU A 152 -0.79 -7.10 -0.97
C LEU A 152 -1.92 -7.81 -1.73
N LEU A 153 -1.59 -8.65 -2.72
CA LEU A 153 -2.57 -9.45 -3.45
C LEU A 153 -3.34 -10.41 -2.55
N LEU A 154 -2.64 -11.09 -1.64
CA LEU A 154 -3.27 -12.01 -0.68
C LEU A 154 -4.26 -11.26 0.21
N MET A 155 -3.88 -10.09 0.71
CA MET A 155 -4.78 -9.24 1.50
C MET A 155 -5.99 -8.79 0.68
N VAL A 156 -5.77 -8.24 -0.51
CA VAL A 156 -6.84 -7.84 -1.45
C VAL A 156 -7.83 -8.98 -1.69
N ASP A 157 -7.33 -10.16 -2.04
CA ASP A 157 -8.14 -11.34 -2.34
C ASP A 157 -8.91 -11.84 -1.11
N TYR A 158 -8.27 -11.81 0.06
CA TYR A 158 -8.89 -12.17 1.32
C TYR A 158 -10.07 -11.24 1.66
N LEU A 159 -9.90 -9.93 1.52
CA LEU A 159 -10.94 -8.94 1.86
C LEU A 159 -12.09 -8.96 0.84
N ILE A 160 -11.81 -9.19 -0.44
CA ILE A 160 -12.84 -9.40 -1.47
C ILE A 160 -13.71 -10.61 -1.10
N LEU A 161 -13.08 -11.75 -0.80
CA LEU A 161 -13.80 -12.98 -0.50
C LEU A 161 -14.57 -12.90 0.82
N LEU A 162 -13.99 -12.27 1.85
CA LEU A 162 -14.70 -12.04 3.10
C LEU A 162 -15.92 -11.14 2.90
N SER A 163 -15.78 -10.04 2.16
CA SER A 163 -16.89 -9.14 1.84
C SER A 163 -18.01 -9.86 1.09
N PHE A 164 -17.65 -10.71 0.12
CA PHE A 164 -18.62 -11.53 -0.59
C PHE A 164 -19.37 -12.48 0.36
N LYS A 165 -18.68 -13.12 1.31
CA LYS A 165 -19.32 -13.99 2.30
C LYS A 165 -20.22 -13.22 3.26
N VAL A 166 -19.85 -12.01 3.63
CA VAL A 166 -20.71 -11.10 4.39
C VAL A 166 -21.98 -10.79 3.59
N ALA A 167 -21.87 -10.48 2.29
CA ALA A 167 -23.03 -10.24 1.44
C ALA A 167 -23.98 -11.44 1.37
N VAL A 168 -23.44 -12.66 1.25
CA VAL A 168 -24.21 -13.91 1.29
C VAL A 168 -24.91 -14.09 2.64
N TYR A 169 -24.18 -13.90 3.75
CA TYR A 169 -24.74 -13.99 5.12
C TYR A 169 -25.86 -12.96 5.36
N LYS A 170 -25.73 -11.76 4.79
CA LYS A 170 -26.70 -10.67 4.89
C LYS A 170 -27.89 -10.83 3.96
N GLU A 171 -27.92 -11.88 3.14
CA GLU A 171 -28.94 -12.10 2.10
C GLU A 171 -29.10 -10.86 1.19
N SER A 172 -27.97 -10.23 0.81
CA SER A 172 -27.99 -9.03 -0.03
C SER A 172 -28.65 -9.33 -1.39
N PRO A 173 -29.51 -8.43 -1.90
CA PRO A 173 -30.22 -8.64 -3.17
C PRO A 173 -29.28 -8.76 -4.37
N ASP A 174 -28.07 -8.20 -4.27
CA ASP A 174 -27.11 -8.09 -5.37
C ASP A 174 -26.00 -9.16 -5.34
N VAL A 175 -26.13 -10.19 -4.50
CA VAL A 175 -25.10 -11.24 -4.31
C VAL A 175 -24.64 -11.86 -5.64
N GLU A 176 -25.56 -12.17 -6.55
CA GLU A 176 -25.19 -12.78 -7.84
C GLU A 176 -24.55 -11.79 -8.82
N GLN A 177 -24.86 -10.50 -8.70
CA GLN A 177 -24.15 -9.45 -9.43
C GLN A 177 -22.73 -9.28 -8.87
N MET A 178 -22.58 -9.21 -7.55
CA MET A 178 -21.29 -9.16 -6.87
C MET A 178 -20.43 -10.38 -7.23
N ARG A 179 -21.02 -11.59 -7.23
CA ARG A 179 -20.32 -12.83 -7.59
C ARG A 179 -19.64 -12.71 -8.97
N LYS A 180 -20.34 -12.15 -9.94
CA LYS A 180 -19.84 -11.96 -11.30
C LYS A 180 -18.82 -10.82 -11.38
N ALA A 181 -19.12 -9.67 -10.79
CA ALA A 181 -18.28 -8.47 -10.86
C ALA A 181 -16.93 -8.67 -10.16
N LEU A 182 -16.92 -9.39 -9.04
CA LEU A 182 -15.72 -9.69 -8.27
C LEU A 182 -15.04 -10.99 -8.73
N GLU A 183 -15.53 -11.58 -9.82
CA GLU A 183 -15.00 -12.80 -10.43
C GLU A 183 -14.77 -13.93 -9.40
N ILE A 184 -15.74 -14.15 -8.51
CA ILE A 184 -15.57 -15.03 -7.34
C ILE A 184 -15.15 -16.45 -7.71
N SER A 185 -15.50 -16.92 -8.91
CA SER A 185 -15.06 -18.21 -9.45
C SER A 185 -13.54 -18.38 -9.53
N LYS A 186 -12.76 -17.29 -9.55
CA LYS A 186 -11.28 -17.35 -9.50
C LYS A 186 -10.77 -17.88 -8.17
N PHE A 187 -11.57 -17.80 -7.09
CA PHE A 187 -11.21 -18.31 -5.77
C PHE A 187 -11.62 -19.77 -5.55
N ASP A 188 -12.39 -20.39 -6.47
CA ASP A 188 -12.95 -21.74 -6.28
C ASP A 188 -11.88 -22.81 -6.03
N THR A 189 -10.66 -22.59 -6.51
CA THR A 189 -9.50 -23.48 -6.31
C THR A 189 -8.68 -23.13 -5.05
N SER A 190 -8.90 -21.97 -4.45
CA SER A 190 -8.21 -21.48 -3.26
C SER A 190 -8.90 -21.93 -1.98
N PHE A 191 -8.87 -23.25 -1.70
CA PHE A 191 -9.55 -23.86 -0.56
C PHE A 191 -9.21 -23.20 0.79
N ASN A 192 -7.95 -22.82 1.00
CA ASN A 192 -7.50 -22.16 2.22
C ASN A 192 -8.07 -20.74 2.37
N LEU A 193 -8.22 -19.98 1.28
CA LEU A 193 -8.86 -18.66 1.31
C LEU A 193 -10.35 -18.79 1.65
N HIS A 194 -11.04 -19.77 1.07
CA HIS A 194 -12.42 -20.07 1.47
C HIS A 194 -12.50 -20.45 2.94
N THR A 195 -11.75 -21.45 3.38
CA THR A 195 -11.83 -21.92 4.78
C THR A 195 -11.51 -20.80 5.78
N SER A 196 -10.47 -20.02 5.52
CA SER A 196 -10.02 -18.94 6.40
C SER A 196 -11.04 -17.81 6.52
N THR A 197 -11.59 -17.31 5.41
CA THR A 197 -12.59 -16.22 5.41
C THR A 197 -13.92 -16.65 6.03
N GLU A 198 -14.31 -17.92 5.89
CA GLU A 198 -15.51 -18.46 6.57
C GLU A 198 -15.30 -18.56 8.08
N LYS A 199 -14.14 -19.10 8.48
CA LYS A 199 -13.76 -19.18 9.89
C LYS A 199 -13.71 -17.80 10.53
N HIS A 200 -13.17 -16.80 9.83
CA HIS A 200 -13.12 -15.42 10.30
C HIS A 200 -14.52 -14.87 10.58
N LEU A 201 -15.43 -14.94 9.59
CA LEU A 201 -16.81 -14.47 9.77
C LEU A 201 -17.50 -15.21 10.94
N ASN A 202 -17.38 -16.53 11.01
CA ASN A 202 -17.99 -17.32 12.07
C ASN A 202 -17.42 -16.98 13.46
N THR A 203 -16.11 -16.75 13.57
CA THR A 203 -15.48 -16.31 14.82
C THR A 203 -16.08 -14.98 15.28
N TYR A 204 -16.19 -13.99 14.40
CA TYR A 204 -16.84 -12.72 14.74
C TYR A 204 -18.31 -12.89 15.20
N LEU A 205 -19.07 -13.76 14.53
CA LEU A 205 -20.49 -13.97 14.86
C LEU A 205 -20.68 -14.68 16.22
N GLN A 206 -19.68 -15.43 16.69
CA GLN A 206 -19.75 -16.23 17.91
C GLN A 206 -19.04 -15.59 19.10
N ASP A 207 -18.06 -14.72 18.85
CA ASP A 207 -17.25 -14.07 19.87
C ASP A 207 -17.64 -12.59 20.04
N PRO A 208 -18.41 -12.24 21.08
CA PRO A 208 -18.79 -10.85 21.33
C PRO A 208 -17.60 -9.97 21.75
N ASP A 209 -16.49 -10.55 22.18
CA ASP A 209 -15.30 -9.81 22.62
C ASP A 209 -14.19 -9.82 21.55
N TYR A 210 -14.54 -10.13 20.31
CA TYR A 210 -13.60 -10.15 19.19
C TYR A 210 -12.86 -8.81 19.04
N MET A 211 -11.53 -8.88 18.88
CA MET A 211 -10.65 -7.71 18.90
C MET A 211 -10.98 -6.65 17.82
N TYR A 212 -11.41 -7.07 16.62
CA TYR A 212 -11.74 -6.17 15.49
C TYR A 212 -13.24 -6.11 15.23
N ARG A 213 -14.03 -6.10 16.32
CA ARG A 213 -15.48 -6.15 16.25
C ARG A 213 -16.06 -4.91 15.55
N ASP A 214 -15.49 -3.73 15.76
CA ASP A 214 -15.98 -2.49 15.16
C ASP A 214 -15.74 -2.48 13.64
N GLU A 215 -14.59 -2.95 13.17
CA GLU A 215 -14.27 -3.10 11.76
C GLU A 215 -15.21 -4.12 11.09
N MET A 216 -15.39 -5.30 11.68
CA MET A 216 -16.33 -6.30 11.18
C MET A 216 -17.77 -5.80 11.18
N LYS A 217 -18.17 -5.03 12.20
CA LYS A 217 -19.49 -4.39 12.25
C LYS A 217 -19.67 -3.41 11.10
N HIS A 218 -18.67 -2.55 10.84
CA HIS A 218 -18.71 -1.63 9.69
C HIS A 218 -18.79 -2.39 8.36
N LEU A 219 -18.04 -3.49 8.23
CA LEU A 219 -18.13 -4.35 7.05
C LEU A 219 -19.57 -4.89 6.85
N LEU A 220 -20.25 -5.32 7.93
CA LEU A 220 -21.63 -5.81 7.93
C LEU A 220 -22.71 -4.73 7.73
N GLU A 221 -22.40 -3.48 8.07
CA GLU A 221 -23.28 -2.30 7.98
C GLU A 221 -23.11 -1.54 6.65
N GLY A 222 -22.64 -2.23 5.60
CA GLY A 222 -22.55 -1.70 4.23
C GLY A 222 -21.13 -1.63 3.67
N GLY A 223 -20.10 -1.86 4.49
CA GLY A 223 -18.71 -1.93 4.00
C GLY A 223 -18.52 -2.97 2.89
N TYR A 224 -19.21 -4.11 2.99
CA TYR A 224 -19.10 -5.20 2.00
C TYR A 224 -19.51 -4.80 0.58
N GLU A 225 -20.26 -3.70 0.40
CA GLU A 225 -20.77 -3.26 -0.91
C GLU A 225 -19.73 -2.48 -1.71
N TYR A 226 -18.90 -1.67 -1.05
CA TYR A 226 -17.96 -0.76 -1.73
C TYR A 226 -16.49 -1.19 -1.61
N ILE A 227 -16.10 -1.81 -0.49
CA ILE A 227 -14.72 -2.22 -0.24
C ILE A 227 -14.16 -3.14 -1.34
N PRO A 228 -14.91 -4.15 -1.84
CA PRO A 228 -14.41 -4.99 -2.92
C PRO A 228 -14.06 -4.22 -4.20
N GLY A 229 -14.79 -3.13 -4.51
CA GLY A 229 -14.47 -2.28 -5.66
C GLY A 229 -13.11 -1.59 -5.51
N ILE A 230 -12.81 -1.07 -4.31
CA ILE A 230 -11.50 -0.49 -3.98
C ILE A 230 -10.40 -1.55 -4.13
N MET A 231 -10.63 -2.76 -3.61
CA MET A 231 -9.68 -3.86 -3.68
C MET A 231 -9.41 -4.30 -5.13
N MET A 232 -10.42 -4.31 -5.99
CA MET A 232 -10.26 -4.59 -7.41
C MET A 232 -9.41 -3.52 -8.12
N ASN A 233 -9.58 -2.23 -7.79
CA ASN A 233 -8.74 -1.16 -8.34
C ASN A 233 -7.27 -1.32 -7.94
N ILE A 234 -6.99 -1.68 -6.68
CA ILE A 234 -5.62 -1.99 -6.22
C ILE A 234 -5.04 -3.14 -7.06
N LYS A 235 -5.81 -4.21 -7.27
CA LYS A 235 -5.39 -5.38 -8.06
C LYS A 235 -5.09 -5.01 -9.51
N GLU A 236 -5.95 -4.21 -10.13
CA GLU A 236 -5.80 -3.75 -11.51
C GLU A 236 -4.54 -2.88 -11.67
N ASN A 237 -4.35 -1.89 -10.78
CA ASN A 237 -3.22 -0.97 -10.84
C ASN A 237 -1.88 -1.63 -10.46
N LEU A 238 -1.90 -2.66 -9.61
CA LEU A 238 -0.72 -3.49 -9.37
C LEU A 238 -0.32 -4.23 -10.66
N GLY A 239 -1.29 -4.83 -11.35
CA GLY A 239 -1.08 -5.55 -12.60
C GLY A 239 -0.15 -6.76 -12.42
N SER A 240 0.86 -6.88 -13.27
CA SER A 240 1.87 -7.95 -13.21
C SER A 240 3.14 -7.53 -12.45
N TYR A 241 3.07 -6.51 -11.60
CA TYR A 241 4.24 -6.04 -10.87
C TYR A 241 4.66 -7.05 -9.80
N GLU A 242 5.91 -7.49 -9.88
CA GLU A 242 6.56 -8.35 -8.89
C GLU A 242 7.63 -7.52 -8.17
N GLY A 243 7.38 -7.17 -6.91
CA GLY A 243 8.31 -6.35 -6.13
C GLY A 243 7.76 -5.84 -4.81
N PRO A 244 8.54 -4.99 -4.11
CA PRO A 244 8.11 -4.29 -2.91
C PRO A 244 7.06 -3.21 -3.22
N ILE A 245 6.10 -3.08 -2.33
CA ILE A 245 5.08 -2.04 -2.29
C ILE A 245 5.39 -1.14 -1.12
N TYR A 246 5.56 0.13 -1.43
CA TYR A 246 5.89 1.17 -0.48
C TYR A 246 4.64 1.85 0.02
N LEU A 247 4.66 2.22 1.30
CA LEU A 247 3.54 2.83 2.00
C LEU A 247 3.92 4.26 2.34
N ASP A 248 3.22 5.22 1.74
CA ASP A 248 3.26 6.59 2.20
C ASP A 248 2.08 6.86 3.14
N GLN A 249 2.37 7.48 4.28
CA GLN A 249 1.41 7.82 5.34
C GLN A 249 1.34 9.33 5.56
N SER A 250 1.98 10.11 4.68
CA SER A 250 2.28 11.52 4.90
C SER A 250 1.13 12.43 4.48
N TYR A 251 0.04 12.49 5.27
CA TYR A 251 -1.00 13.54 5.16
C TYR A 251 -1.57 13.97 6.52
#